data_AF-A0A1X2H0M4-F1
#
_entry.id   AF-A0A1X2H0M4-F1
#
_cell.length_a   1.000
_cell.length_b   1.000
_cell.length_c   1.000
_cell.angle_alpha   90.00
_cell.angle_beta   90.00
_cell.angle_gamma   90.00
#
_symmetry.space_group_name_H-M   'P 1'
#
loop_
_entity.id
_entity.type
_entity.pdbx_description
1 polymer ?
#
loop_
_entity_poly.entity_id
_entity_poly.type
_entity_poly.pdbx_seq_one_letter_code
_entity_poly.pdbx_strand_id
1 'polypeptide(L)'
;MLHKLPAELLSGVLSYLDYEDLNPLLNLSSIEPIVRHHLLRHFKFHYQVGSLLRLFESLTPTERHQTDTRNELARQFLHIICHHVEECPKLDQRDQFSSKLDVMHDLFLKRILSSDLRPGLEHDYAAICLDIRSIYLHTPSIRVLHDPKYRRRSTKYPLAPFLPRDFTYVWRRQCAAIDHEHNKNPTWPPLARRILDRQIHLRFACFFGSLFEITSLYLESSLDGTFEECVREALVTGEVESLLVMCAAAGKPVDVEGMCMMVSLAGEQLWSYLDTMEDWLANDPNPQQRARMQGFNAQHQEEPQAQDQDEDLNRAQNDAYNIPSSPPPEWLLPSRYNVEPDTKLRLKLLDHLYKKGWHWFH
;
A
#
# COMPACT_ATOMS: atom_id res chain seq x y z
N MET A 1 -27.63 21.24 -2.86
CA MET A 1 -28.95 20.76 -2.39
C MET A 1 -28.96 20.47 -0.89
N LEU A 2 -27.89 19.88 -0.33
CA LEU A 2 -27.77 19.57 1.11
C LEU A 2 -28.00 20.77 2.05
N HIS A 3 -27.54 21.97 1.68
CA HIS A 3 -27.72 23.21 2.48
C HIS A 3 -29.18 23.69 2.59
N LYS A 4 -30.13 23.06 1.89
CA LYS A 4 -31.56 23.39 1.95
C LYS A 4 -32.37 22.41 2.81
N LEU A 5 -31.73 21.36 3.32
CA LEU A 5 -32.42 20.36 4.16
C LEU A 5 -32.59 20.88 5.59
N PRO A 6 -33.72 20.58 6.25
CA PRO A 6 -33.87 20.72 7.70
C PRO A 6 -32.76 19.96 8.45
N ALA A 7 -32.35 20.45 9.62
CA ALA A 7 -31.22 19.92 10.37
C ALA A 7 -31.40 18.44 10.76
N GLU A 8 -32.63 18.02 11.02
CA GLU A 8 -33.00 16.64 11.38
C GLU A 8 -32.81 15.69 10.19
N LEU A 9 -33.28 16.09 9.01
CA LEU A 9 -33.11 15.32 7.78
C LEU A 9 -31.65 15.28 7.35
N LEU A 10 -30.93 16.40 7.52
CA LEU A 10 -29.50 16.46 7.27
C LEU A 10 -28.75 15.50 8.20
N SER A 11 -29.03 15.50 9.50
CA SER A 11 -28.42 14.57 10.46
C SER A 11 -28.72 13.10 10.11
N GLY A 12 -29.92 12.81 9.61
CA GLY A 12 -30.27 11.49 9.08
C GLY A 12 -29.37 11.11 7.90
N VAL A 13 -29.20 12.00 6.92
CA VAL A 13 -28.31 11.78 5.76
C VAL A 13 -26.86 11.56 6.21
N LEU A 14 -26.34 12.38 7.13
CA LEU A 14 -24.94 12.24 7.59
C LEU A 14 -24.68 10.87 8.23
N SER A 15 -25.67 10.24 8.87
CA SER A 15 -25.51 8.92 9.49
C SER A 15 -25.31 7.77 8.51
N TYR A 16 -25.59 7.97 7.22
CA TYR A 16 -25.34 7.01 6.15
C TYR A 16 -24.02 7.26 5.41
N LEU A 17 -23.27 8.30 5.78
CA LEU A 17 -22.03 8.67 5.13
C LEU A 17 -20.84 8.25 5.98
N ASP A 18 -19.81 7.72 5.33
CA ASP A 18 -18.53 7.45 5.97
C ASP A 18 -17.74 8.75 6.14
N TYR A 19 -16.66 8.68 6.94
CA TYR A 19 -15.79 9.84 7.18
C TYR A 19 -15.31 10.50 5.87
N GLU A 20 -14.98 9.69 4.86
CA GLU A 20 -14.46 10.16 3.58
C GLU A 20 -15.43 11.04 2.80
N ASP A 21 -16.73 10.76 2.90
CA ASP A 21 -17.78 11.55 2.26
C ASP A 21 -18.12 12.79 3.08
N LEU A 22 -17.98 12.70 4.41
CA LEU A 22 -18.28 13.79 5.33
C LEU A 22 -17.19 14.87 5.36
N ASN A 23 -15.92 14.49 5.27
CA ASN A 23 -14.81 15.43 5.42
C ASN A 23 -14.80 16.55 4.34
N PRO A 24 -15.05 16.29 3.05
CA PRO A 24 -15.18 17.33 2.03
C PRO A 24 -16.32 18.33 2.30
N LEU A 25 -17.39 17.89 2.97
CA LEU A 25 -18.53 18.75 3.29
C LEU A 25 -18.18 19.86 4.30
N LEU A 26 -17.08 19.73 5.03
CA LEU A 26 -16.58 20.80 5.91
C LEU A 26 -16.19 22.07 5.14
N ASN A 27 -15.92 21.97 3.84
CA ASN A 27 -15.62 23.13 3.00
C ASN A 27 -16.89 23.93 2.62
N LEU A 28 -18.08 23.43 2.96
CA LEU A 28 -19.36 24.08 2.69
C LEU A 28 -19.83 24.85 3.92
N SER A 29 -19.52 26.16 3.96
CA SER A 29 -19.80 27.06 5.09
C SER A 29 -21.23 26.97 5.65
N SER A 30 -22.23 26.73 4.79
CA SER A 30 -23.64 26.62 5.18
C SER A 30 -23.98 25.40 6.04
N ILE A 31 -23.22 24.30 5.91
CA ILE A 31 -23.48 23.03 6.62
C ILE A 31 -22.33 22.60 7.53
N GLU A 32 -21.20 23.30 7.46
CA GLU A 32 -20.00 23.02 8.23
C GLU A 32 -20.26 22.81 9.74
N PRO A 33 -21.05 23.65 10.45
CA PRO A 33 -21.26 23.46 11.90
C PRO A 33 -21.93 22.13 12.23
N ILE A 34 -22.89 21.70 11.40
CA ILE A 34 -23.65 20.45 11.59
C ILE A 34 -22.77 19.25 11.27
N VAL A 35 -22.03 19.31 10.15
CA VAL A 35 -21.08 18.25 9.76
C VAL A 35 -19.98 18.12 10.80
N ARG A 36 -19.42 19.23 11.29
CA ARG A 36 -18.41 19.25 12.34
C ARG A 36 -18.93 18.60 13.63
N HIS A 37 -20.14 18.96 14.05
CA HIS A 37 -20.77 18.35 15.22
C HIS A 37 -20.93 16.83 15.05
N HIS A 38 -21.39 16.38 13.88
CA HIS A 38 -21.55 14.96 13.57
C HIS A 38 -20.20 14.22 13.59
N LEU A 39 -19.17 14.79 12.96
CA LEU A 39 -17.82 14.23 12.92
C LEU A 39 -17.19 14.14 14.31
N LEU A 40 -17.35 15.16 15.17
CA LEU A 40 -16.86 15.11 16.55
C LEU A 40 -17.57 14.05 17.39
N ARG A 41 -18.82 13.71 17.07
CA ARG A 41 -19.60 12.70 17.79
C ARG A 41 -19.28 11.28 17.34
N HIS A 42 -19.15 11.03 16.05
CA HIS A 42 -19.06 9.68 15.47
C HIS A 42 -17.66 9.32 14.96
N PHE A 43 -16.88 10.32 14.53
CA PHE A 43 -15.56 10.13 13.92
C PHE A 43 -14.49 11.00 14.61
N LYS A 44 -14.59 11.18 15.94
CA LYS A 44 -13.75 12.10 16.74
C LYS A 44 -12.26 11.98 16.41
N PHE A 45 -11.73 10.75 16.40
CA PHE A 45 -10.34 10.47 16.08
C PHE A 45 -9.95 10.93 14.67
N HIS A 46 -10.72 10.50 13.65
CA HIS A 46 -10.47 10.88 12.25
C HIS A 46 -10.52 12.41 12.07
N TYR A 47 -11.50 13.06 12.69
CA TYR A 47 -11.64 14.52 12.63
C TYR A 47 -10.45 15.24 13.26
N GLN A 48 -9.92 14.78 14.39
CA GLN A 48 -8.75 15.39 15.04
C GLN A 48 -7.49 15.23 14.20
N VAL A 49 -7.21 14.02 13.69
CA VAL A 49 -6.08 13.77 12.79
C VAL A 49 -6.21 14.60 11.51
N GLY A 50 -7.38 14.58 10.86
CA GLY A 50 -7.63 15.38 9.65
C GLY A 50 -7.54 16.89 9.88
N SER A 51 -7.93 17.38 11.07
CA SER A 51 -7.75 18.80 11.42
C SER A 51 -6.29 19.17 11.63
N LEU A 52 -5.49 18.26 12.21
CA LEU A 52 -4.05 18.45 12.36
C LEU A 52 -3.32 18.41 11.00
N LEU A 53 -3.75 17.56 10.07
CA LEU A 53 -3.28 17.56 8.69
C LEU A 53 -3.60 18.89 7.98
N ARG A 54 -4.83 19.40 8.13
CA ARG A 54 -5.20 20.71 7.58
C ARG A 54 -4.38 21.85 8.18
N LEU A 55 -4.12 21.81 9.49
CA LEU A 55 -3.24 22.77 10.16
C LEU A 55 -1.83 22.71 9.57
N PHE A 56 -1.26 21.52 9.42
CA PHE A 56 0.05 21.32 8.80
C PHE A 56 0.10 21.92 7.38
N GLU A 57 -0.93 21.68 6.57
CA GLU A 57 -1.02 22.29 5.24
C GLU A 57 -1.18 23.82 5.29
N SER A 58 -1.87 24.39 6.27
CA SER A 58 -2.07 25.84 6.35
C SER A 58 -0.81 26.61 6.77
N LEU A 59 0.20 25.93 7.33
CA LEU A 59 1.50 26.53 7.63
C LEU A 59 2.21 27.03 6.36
N THR A 60 3.09 27.99 6.52
CA THR A 60 4.01 28.40 5.45
C THR A 60 5.09 27.33 5.21
N PRO A 61 5.70 27.24 4.01
CA PRO A 61 6.79 26.30 3.77
C PRO A 61 7.95 26.46 4.76
N THR A 62 8.26 27.70 5.14
CA THR A 62 9.31 28.01 6.14
C THR A 62 8.98 27.42 7.51
N GLU A 63 7.72 27.49 7.96
CA GLU A 63 7.30 26.90 9.23
C GLU A 63 7.27 25.37 9.17
N ARG A 64 6.82 24.80 8.04
CA ARG A 64 6.84 23.34 7.84
C ARG A 64 8.25 22.76 7.84
N HIS A 65 9.24 23.48 7.32
CA HIS A 65 10.63 23.00 7.33
C HIS A 65 11.33 23.16 8.70
N GLN A 66 10.74 23.93 9.64
CA GLN A 66 11.30 24.04 10.98
C GLN A 66 11.13 22.73 11.76
N THR A 67 12.25 22.19 12.24
CA THR A 67 12.30 20.92 12.98
C THR A 67 11.43 20.97 14.24
N ASP A 68 11.40 22.09 14.96
CA ASP A 68 10.61 22.23 16.19
C ASP A 68 9.11 22.15 15.91
N THR A 69 8.65 22.86 14.88
CA THR A 69 7.24 22.87 14.46
C THR A 69 6.79 21.48 14.03
N ARG A 70 7.59 20.78 13.20
CA ARG A 70 7.29 19.40 12.80
C ARG A 70 7.30 18.44 13.98
N ASN A 71 8.30 18.53 14.86
CA ASN A 71 8.37 17.68 16.05
C ASN A 71 7.16 17.88 16.95
N GLU A 72 6.68 19.12 17.09
CA GLU A 72 5.48 19.42 17.86
C GLU A 72 4.23 18.79 17.23
N LEU A 73 4.03 18.95 15.92
CA LEU A 73 2.94 18.29 15.20
C LEU A 73 3.03 16.75 15.30
N ALA A 74 4.23 16.19 15.15
CA ALA A 74 4.46 14.75 15.27
C ALA A 74 4.10 14.21 16.67
N ARG A 75 4.42 14.96 17.73
CA ARG A 75 3.97 14.64 19.10
C ARG A 75 2.45 14.72 19.21
N GLN A 76 1.82 15.72 18.61
CA GLN A 76 0.36 15.86 18.64
C GLN A 76 -0.34 14.69 17.94
N PHE A 77 0.15 14.21 16.80
CA PHE A 77 -0.37 13.01 16.13
C PHE A 77 -0.32 11.78 17.06
N LEU A 78 0.82 11.52 17.68
CA LEU A 78 0.98 10.40 18.61
C LEU A 78 0.13 10.59 19.88
N HIS A 79 0.01 11.82 20.39
CA HIS A 79 -0.79 12.13 21.56
C HIS A 79 -2.28 11.88 21.31
N ILE A 80 -2.80 12.21 20.13
CA ILE A 80 -4.20 11.92 19.76
C ILE A 80 -4.48 10.40 19.84
N ILE A 81 -3.54 9.56 19.37
CA ILE A 81 -3.64 8.10 19.48
C ILE A 81 -3.63 7.69 20.95
N CYS A 82 -2.62 8.10 21.70
CA CYS A 82 -2.46 7.72 23.11
C CYS A 82 -3.69 8.12 23.94
N HIS A 83 -4.21 9.33 23.75
CA HIS A 83 -5.40 9.81 24.45
C HIS A 83 -6.63 8.91 24.20
N HIS A 84 -6.89 8.51 22.95
CA HIS A 84 -8.01 7.62 22.64
C HIS A 84 -7.80 6.20 23.17
N VAL A 85 -6.55 5.72 23.16
CA VAL A 85 -6.20 4.41 23.68
C VAL A 85 -6.33 4.36 25.20
N GLU A 86 -5.96 5.44 25.90
CA GLU A 86 -6.08 5.53 27.37
C GLU A 86 -7.53 5.52 27.84
N GLU A 87 -8.48 6.01 27.04
CA GLU A 87 -9.93 5.92 27.31
C GLU A 87 -10.47 4.48 27.20
N CYS A 88 -9.71 3.56 26.59
CA CYS A 88 -10.13 2.18 26.36
C CYS A 88 -9.74 1.23 27.52
N PRO A 89 -10.48 0.12 27.75
CA PRO A 89 -10.10 -0.90 28.72
C PRO A 89 -8.70 -1.44 28.45
N LYS A 90 -7.91 -1.70 29.50
CA LYS A 90 -6.50 -2.14 29.39
C LYS A 90 -6.26 -3.34 28.47
N LEU A 91 -7.25 -4.25 28.39
CA LEU A 91 -7.18 -5.44 27.53
C LEU A 91 -7.24 -5.08 26.03
N ASP A 92 -7.96 -4.01 25.68
CA ASP A 92 -8.19 -3.59 24.30
C ASP A 92 -7.20 -2.53 23.82
N GLN A 93 -6.45 -1.90 24.74
CA GLN A 93 -5.55 -0.79 24.43
C GLN A 93 -4.57 -1.08 23.29
N ARG A 94 -4.08 -2.32 23.20
CA ARG A 94 -3.11 -2.71 22.16
C ARG A 94 -3.73 -2.77 20.77
N ASP A 95 -4.86 -3.45 20.65
CA ASP A 95 -5.57 -3.58 19.38
C ASP A 95 -6.11 -2.21 18.94
N GLN A 96 -6.57 -1.39 19.89
CA GLN A 96 -6.98 -0.01 19.62
C GLN A 96 -5.80 0.85 19.16
N PHE A 97 -4.61 0.73 19.76
CA PHE A 97 -3.44 1.47 19.31
C PHE A 97 -3.11 1.16 17.84
N SER A 98 -3.04 -0.13 17.48
CA SER A 98 -2.79 -0.55 16.10
C SER A 98 -3.90 -0.05 15.15
N SER A 99 -5.17 -0.21 15.53
CA SER A 99 -6.29 0.29 14.72
C SER A 99 -6.25 1.81 14.51
N LYS A 100 -5.94 2.60 15.53
CA LYS A 100 -5.80 4.06 15.41
C LYS A 100 -4.59 4.46 14.57
N LEU A 101 -3.50 3.72 14.67
CA LEU A 101 -2.32 3.92 13.85
C LEU A 101 -2.63 3.65 12.37
N ASP A 102 -3.34 2.57 12.06
CA ASP A 102 -3.76 2.21 10.70
C ASP A 102 -4.66 3.30 10.09
N VAL A 103 -5.63 3.81 10.87
CA VAL A 103 -6.48 4.92 10.44
C VAL A 103 -5.64 6.18 10.15
N MET A 104 -4.66 6.48 10.99
CA MET A 104 -3.77 7.62 10.74
C MET A 104 -2.96 7.42 9.45
N HIS A 105 -2.37 6.24 9.24
CA HIS A 105 -1.66 5.92 7.99
C HIS A 105 -2.55 6.10 6.76
N ASP A 106 -3.79 5.61 6.82
CA ASP A 106 -4.77 5.71 5.74
C ASP A 106 -5.15 7.18 5.45
N LEU A 107 -5.34 8.02 6.48
CA LEU A 107 -5.60 9.45 6.29
C LEU A 107 -4.43 10.19 5.61
N PHE A 108 -3.19 9.88 6.00
CA PHE A 108 -1.99 10.41 5.34
C PHE A 108 -1.93 9.98 3.88
N LEU A 109 -2.13 8.69 3.62
CA LEU A 109 -2.08 8.13 2.28
C LEU A 109 -3.16 8.72 1.38
N LYS A 110 -4.41 8.77 1.86
CA LYS A 110 -5.53 9.39 1.14
C LYS A 110 -5.21 10.83 0.78
N ARG A 111 -4.57 11.57 1.69
CA ARG A 111 -4.17 12.95 1.40
C ARG A 111 -3.09 13.03 0.32
N ILE A 112 -2.05 12.20 0.39
CA ILE A 112 -1.02 12.08 -0.66
C ILE A 112 -1.62 11.73 -2.03
N LEU A 113 -2.65 10.89 -2.05
CA LEU A 113 -3.33 10.47 -3.28
C LEU A 113 -4.42 11.44 -3.74
N SER A 114 -4.73 12.50 -2.98
CA SER A 114 -5.80 13.44 -3.31
C SER A 114 -5.43 14.33 -4.50
N SER A 115 -6.36 14.54 -5.43
CA SER A 115 -6.12 15.33 -6.65
C SER A 115 -5.84 16.81 -6.39
N ASP A 116 -6.31 17.34 -5.27
CA ASP A 116 -6.19 18.75 -4.87
C ASP A 116 -4.97 19.04 -3.99
N LEU A 117 -4.14 18.03 -3.67
CA LEU A 117 -2.93 18.24 -2.88
C LEU A 117 -1.94 19.13 -3.65
N ARG A 118 -1.50 20.22 -3.01
CA ARG A 118 -0.55 21.17 -3.61
C ARG A 118 0.80 20.50 -3.89
N PRO A 119 1.45 20.81 -5.03
CA PRO A 119 2.80 20.31 -5.34
C PRO A 119 3.82 20.67 -4.24
N GLY A 120 4.80 19.78 -4.02
CA GLY A 120 5.86 19.95 -3.04
C GLY A 120 5.50 19.45 -1.63
N LEU A 121 4.21 19.27 -1.32
CA LEU A 121 3.79 18.79 0.00
C LEU A 121 4.16 17.33 0.24
N GLU A 122 4.40 16.53 -0.80
CA GLU A 122 4.85 15.14 -0.67
C GLU A 122 6.12 14.97 0.16
N HIS A 123 7.08 15.89 0.03
CA HIS A 123 8.29 15.91 0.85
C HIS A 123 8.00 16.30 2.29
N ASP A 124 7.16 17.33 2.48
CA ASP A 124 6.72 17.78 3.79
C ASP A 124 6.00 16.66 4.56
N TYR A 125 5.10 15.93 3.87
CA TYR A 125 4.40 14.77 4.40
C TYR A 125 5.34 13.62 4.75
N ALA A 126 6.32 13.31 3.90
CA ALA A 126 7.31 12.30 4.22
C ALA A 126 8.12 12.70 5.46
N ALA A 127 8.56 13.96 5.54
CA ALA A 127 9.34 14.48 6.66
C ALA A 127 8.57 14.37 8.00
N ILE A 128 7.30 14.75 8.03
CA ILE A 128 6.48 14.62 9.26
C ILE A 128 6.23 13.14 9.61
N CYS A 129 6.05 12.24 8.63
CA CYS A 129 5.95 10.80 8.88
C CYS A 129 7.23 10.24 9.51
N LEU A 130 8.40 10.67 9.02
CA LEU A 130 9.70 10.30 9.57
C LEU A 130 9.89 10.84 11.00
N ASP A 131 9.40 12.05 11.31
CA ASP A 131 9.44 12.58 12.68
C ASP A 131 8.51 11.82 13.61
N ILE A 132 7.29 11.49 13.18
CA ILE A 132 6.38 10.64 13.95
C ILE A 132 7.05 9.30 14.25
N ARG A 133 7.67 8.67 13.24
CA ARG A 133 8.44 7.44 13.40
C ARG A 133 9.59 7.61 14.39
N SER A 134 10.36 8.68 14.28
CA SER A 134 11.50 8.97 15.16
C SER A 134 11.05 9.13 16.61
N ILE A 135 10.03 9.94 16.87
CA ILE A 135 9.50 10.20 18.22
C ILE A 135 8.91 8.92 18.82
N TYR A 136 8.16 8.14 18.04
CA TYR A 136 7.65 6.84 18.45
C TYR A 136 8.79 5.90 18.90
N LEU A 137 9.83 5.78 18.08
CA LEU A 137 11.00 4.93 18.37
C LEU A 137 11.80 5.38 19.59
N HIS A 138 11.74 6.65 19.96
CA HIS A 138 12.45 7.21 21.11
C HIS A 138 11.58 7.40 22.36
N THR A 139 10.29 7.05 22.30
CA THR A 139 9.36 7.19 23.45
C THR A 139 8.89 5.81 23.98
N PRO A 140 9.52 5.24 25.03
CA PRO A 140 9.21 3.89 25.50
C PRO A 140 7.76 3.69 25.96
N SER A 141 7.15 4.71 26.57
CA SER A 141 5.76 4.66 27.05
C SER A 141 4.76 4.38 25.92
N ILE A 142 4.98 4.97 24.74
CA ILE A 142 4.14 4.74 23.55
C ILE A 142 4.36 3.33 23.01
N ARG A 143 5.61 2.86 22.93
CA ARG A 143 5.94 1.54 22.37
C ARG A 143 5.36 0.38 23.17
N VAL A 144 5.10 0.56 24.46
CA VAL A 144 4.47 -0.47 25.31
C VAL A 144 3.00 -0.69 24.94
N LEU A 145 2.34 0.30 24.34
CA LEU A 145 0.97 0.21 23.85
C LEU A 145 0.85 -0.60 22.56
N HIS A 146 1.94 -0.88 21.85
CA HIS A 146 1.91 -1.67 20.61
C HIS A 146 1.95 -3.17 20.88
N ASP A 147 1.24 -3.96 20.06
CA ASP A 147 1.16 -5.41 20.22
C ASP A 147 2.56 -6.06 20.10
N PRO A 148 2.98 -6.86 21.11
CA PRO A 148 4.22 -7.64 21.08
C PRO A 148 4.35 -8.62 19.91
N LYS A 149 3.26 -9.06 19.27
CA LYS A 149 3.31 -9.95 18.11
C LYS A 149 3.96 -9.29 16.88
N TYR A 150 3.95 -7.96 16.82
CA TYR A 150 4.70 -7.17 15.83
C TYR A 150 6.11 -6.80 16.31
N ARG A 151 6.60 -7.43 17.39
CA ARG A 151 8.01 -7.42 17.77
C ARG A 151 8.67 -8.63 17.09
N ARG A 152 9.80 -8.42 16.45
CA ARG A 152 10.59 -9.54 15.93
C ARG A 152 11.11 -10.36 17.10
N ARG A 153 11.19 -11.68 16.93
CA ARG A 153 11.88 -12.56 17.90
C ARG A 153 13.34 -12.14 18.15
N SER A 154 13.97 -11.43 17.20
CA SER A 154 15.37 -10.98 17.27
C SER A 154 15.58 -9.50 17.62
N THR A 155 14.54 -8.64 17.59
CA THR A 155 14.67 -7.22 17.96
C THR A 155 13.69 -6.86 19.07
N LYS A 156 14.19 -6.30 20.18
CA LYS A 156 13.38 -5.87 21.34
C LYS A 156 12.35 -4.75 21.04
N TYR A 157 12.24 -4.29 19.80
CA TYR A 157 11.47 -3.11 19.39
C TYR A 157 10.30 -3.48 18.46
N PRO A 158 9.12 -2.83 18.62
CA PRO A 158 7.98 -2.99 17.70
C PRO A 158 8.30 -2.45 16.30
N LEU A 159 7.55 -2.89 15.28
CA LEU A 159 7.56 -2.26 13.96
C LEU A 159 7.23 -0.77 14.11
N ALA A 160 8.08 0.08 13.53
CA ALA A 160 7.89 1.52 13.56
C ALA A 160 6.71 1.91 12.64
N PRO A 161 6.00 3.03 12.91
CA PRO A 161 4.95 3.50 12.01
C PRO A 161 5.51 4.04 10.69
N PHE A 162 4.63 4.16 9.70
CA PHE A 162 4.89 4.68 8.35
C PHE A 162 6.01 3.97 7.59
N LEU A 163 6.26 2.68 7.79
CA LEU A 163 7.33 1.98 7.05
C LEU A 163 6.95 1.83 5.57
N PRO A 164 7.93 1.76 4.64
CA PRO A 164 7.62 1.55 3.22
C PRO A 164 6.71 0.34 2.96
N ARG A 165 6.92 -0.78 3.65
CA ARG A 165 6.03 -1.96 3.61
C ARG A 165 4.54 -1.66 3.82
N ASP A 166 4.19 -0.62 4.58
CA ASP A 166 2.80 -0.25 4.86
C ASP A 166 2.13 0.38 3.63
N PHE A 167 2.91 0.80 2.64
CA PHE A 167 2.46 1.47 1.41
C PHE A 167 2.80 0.70 0.13
N THR A 168 3.56 -0.40 0.21
CA THR A 168 3.98 -1.19 -0.97
C THR A 168 2.80 -1.67 -1.83
N TYR A 169 1.65 -1.94 -1.22
CA TYR A 169 0.45 -2.33 -1.98
C TYR A 169 -0.02 -1.23 -2.95
N VAL A 170 0.16 0.05 -2.58
CA VAL A 170 -0.17 1.21 -3.42
C VAL A 170 0.82 1.29 -4.57
N TRP A 171 2.12 1.10 -4.27
CA TRP A 171 3.18 1.06 -5.26
C TRP A 171 2.92 -0.01 -6.32
N ARG A 172 2.66 -1.25 -5.89
CA ARG A 172 2.30 -2.37 -6.79
C ARG A 172 1.08 -2.04 -7.65
N ARG A 173 0.03 -1.45 -7.06
CA ARG A 173 -1.17 -1.05 -7.80
C ARG A 173 -0.87 0.01 -8.87
N GLN A 174 -0.02 0.98 -8.57
CA GLN A 174 0.38 2.02 -9.54
C GLN A 174 1.25 1.44 -10.66
N CYS A 175 2.17 0.53 -10.33
CA CYS A 175 2.97 -0.21 -11.31
C CYS A 175 2.09 -1.03 -12.26
N ALA A 176 1.13 -1.80 -11.70
CA ALA A 176 0.22 -2.63 -12.48
C ALA A 176 -0.74 -1.82 -13.38
N ALA A 177 -1.10 -0.59 -12.98
CA ALA A 177 -1.96 0.27 -13.80
C ALA A 177 -1.35 0.60 -15.17
N ILE A 178 -0.02 0.63 -15.27
CA ILE A 178 0.71 1.00 -16.49
C ILE A 178 0.83 -0.17 -17.46
N ASP A 179 1.02 -1.39 -16.94
CA ASP A 179 0.98 -2.60 -17.76
C ASP A 179 -0.39 -2.73 -18.47
N HIS A 180 -1.48 -2.38 -17.77
CA HIS A 180 -2.82 -2.35 -18.37
C HIS A 180 -3.02 -1.28 -19.45
N GLU A 181 -2.41 -0.10 -19.30
CA GLU A 181 -2.46 0.96 -20.32
C GLU A 181 -1.70 0.59 -21.60
N HIS A 182 -0.59 -0.14 -21.46
CA HIS A 182 0.22 -0.55 -22.61
C HIS A 182 -0.35 -1.76 -23.37
N ASN A 183 -1.03 -2.69 -22.68
CA ASN A 183 -1.32 -4.00 -23.28
C ASN A 183 -2.78 -4.26 -23.71
N LYS A 184 -3.82 -3.56 -23.22
CA LYS A 184 -5.19 -4.13 -23.34
C LYS A 184 -6.41 -3.23 -23.66
N ASN A 185 -6.33 -1.90 -23.87
CA ASN A 185 -7.54 -1.14 -24.25
C ASN A 185 -7.31 0.10 -25.14
N PRO A 186 -8.05 0.24 -26.27
CA PRO A 186 -7.96 1.40 -27.16
C PRO A 186 -8.82 2.61 -26.72
N THR A 187 -9.72 2.45 -25.75
CA THR A 187 -10.51 3.56 -25.17
C THR A 187 -9.75 4.24 -24.05
N TRP A 188 -8.76 4.98 -24.49
CA TRP A 188 -7.98 5.90 -23.71
C TRP A 188 -8.85 6.89 -22.89
N PRO A 189 -8.59 7.05 -21.57
CA PRO A 189 -9.25 8.10 -20.80
C PRO A 189 -8.89 9.49 -21.33
N PRO A 190 -9.73 10.51 -21.07
CA PRO A 190 -9.46 11.89 -21.47
C PRO A 190 -8.07 12.34 -21.04
N LEU A 191 -7.36 13.10 -21.89
CA LEU A 191 -5.98 13.55 -21.64
C LEU A 191 -5.81 14.20 -20.26
N ALA A 192 -6.78 15.00 -19.83
CA ALA A 192 -6.79 15.64 -18.52
C ALA A 192 -6.75 14.65 -17.35
N ARG A 193 -7.45 13.51 -17.48
CA ARG A 193 -7.45 12.45 -16.45
C ARG A 193 -6.08 11.78 -16.37
N ARG A 194 -5.44 11.51 -17.50
CA ARG A 194 -4.09 10.91 -17.51
C ARG A 194 -3.03 11.81 -16.92
N ILE A 195 -3.10 13.11 -17.21
CA ILE A 195 -2.17 14.08 -16.62
C ILE A 195 -2.32 14.09 -15.10
N LEU A 196 -3.56 14.07 -14.60
CA LEU A 196 -3.83 14.03 -13.17
C LEU A 196 -3.36 12.71 -12.53
N ASP A 197 -3.68 11.57 -13.13
CA ASP A 197 -3.29 10.25 -12.62
C ASP A 197 -1.75 10.13 -12.56
N ARG A 198 -1.05 10.58 -13.63
CA ARG A 198 0.41 10.67 -13.65
C ARG A 198 0.97 11.57 -12.55
N GLN A 199 0.38 12.74 -12.32
CA GLN A 199 0.81 13.63 -11.23
C GLN A 199 0.66 12.97 -9.85
N ILE A 200 -0.45 12.27 -9.62
CA ILE A 200 -0.70 11.53 -8.38
C ILE A 200 0.33 10.40 -8.21
N HIS A 201 0.67 9.68 -9.29
CA HIS A 201 1.68 8.61 -9.27
C HIS A 201 3.06 9.13 -8.92
N LEU A 202 3.55 10.16 -9.62
CA LEU A 202 4.88 10.73 -9.36
C LEU A 202 4.98 11.33 -7.96
N ARG A 203 3.91 12.00 -7.50
CA ARG A 203 3.85 12.54 -6.15
C ARG A 203 3.91 11.44 -5.08
N PHE A 204 3.15 10.36 -5.27
CA PHE A 204 3.23 9.20 -4.38
C PHE A 204 4.63 8.57 -4.42
N ALA A 205 5.23 8.39 -5.60
CA ALA A 205 6.58 7.84 -5.73
C ALA A 205 7.62 8.67 -4.98
N CYS A 206 7.48 10.00 -5.00
CA CYS A 206 8.33 10.93 -4.28
C CYS A 206 8.15 10.81 -2.75
N PHE A 207 6.91 10.84 -2.26
CA PHE A 207 6.59 10.59 -0.85
C PHE A 207 7.13 9.23 -0.39
N PHE A 208 6.84 8.18 -1.14
CA PHE A 208 7.20 6.80 -0.85
C PHE A 208 8.72 6.59 -0.83
N GLY A 209 9.42 7.14 -1.82
CA GLY A 209 10.89 7.14 -1.90
C GLY A 209 11.53 7.80 -0.67
N SER A 210 10.99 8.93 -0.23
CA SER A 210 11.49 9.66 0.95
C SER A 210 11.39 8.82 2.24
N LEU A 211 10.44 7.88 2.35
CA LEU A 211 10.30 7.03 3.54
C LEU A 211 11.45 6.03 3.73
N PHE A 212 12.26 5.80 2.69
CA PHE A 212 13.46 4.95 2.73
C PHE A 212 14.70 5.65 3.32
N GLU A 213 14.63 6.95 3.60
CA GLU A 213 15.74 7.75 4.15
C GLU A 213 16.27 7.21 5.51
N ILE A 214 15.49 6.37 6.22
CA ILE A 214 15.81 5.87 7.59
C ILE A 214 15.73 4.34 7.72
N THR A 215 15.70 3.55 6.64
CA THR A 215 15.73 2.08 6.76
C THR A 215 17.15 1.54 6.73
N SER A 216 17.87 1.59 7.86
CA SER A 216 19.18 0.90 8.02
C SER A 216 19.35 0.10 9.32
N LEU A 217 18.32 -0.06 10.16
CA LEU A 217 18.45 -0.84 11.41
C LEU A 217 17.36 -1.89 11.67
N TYR A 218 16.30 -1.91 10.87
CA TYR A 218 15.23 -2.90 11.00
C TYR A 218 15.13 -3.73 9.71
N LEU A 219 16.25 -4.32 9.31
CA LEU A 219 16.36 -5.17 8.12
C LEU A 219 15.33 -6.29 8.18
N GLU A 220 14.45 -6.32 7.19
CA GLU A 220 13.29 -7.16 7.21
C GLU A 220 13.60 -8.59 6.81
N SER A 221 13.27 -9.59 7.66
CA SER A 221 13.35 -11.00 7.26
C SER A 221 12.26 -11.39 6.26
N SER A 222 11.43 -10.43 5.84
CA SER A 222 10.49 -10.53 4.72
C SER A 222 11.03 -9.67 3.59
N LEU A 223 11.12 -10.23 2.37
CA LEU A 223 11.49 -9.50 1.16
C LEU A 223 10.46 -8.41 0.78
N ASP A 224 9.27 -8.47 1.35
CA ASP A 224 8.13 -7.57 1.13
C ASP A 224 8.37 -6.19 1.73
N GLY A 225 8.27 -5.15 0.90
CA GLY A 225 8.46 -3.74 1.25
C GLY A 225 9.90 -3.25 1.25
N THR A 226 10.84 -4.04 0.72
CA THR A 226 12.22 -3.61 0.52
C THR A 226 12.33 -2.67 -0.68
N PHE A 227 13.36 -1.81 -0.68
CA PHE A 227 13.61 -0.91 -1.81
C PHE A 227 13.86 -1.71 -3.09
N GLU A 228 14.64 -2.78 -2.96
CA GLU A 228 14.96 -3.75 -4.01
C GLU A 228 13.70 -4.39 -4.61
N GLU A 229 12.73 -4.77 -3.78
CA GLU A 229 11.46 -5.29 -4.27
C GLU A 229 10.64 -4.24 -5.02
N CYS A 230 10.61 -3.00 -4.55
CA CYS A 230 9.94 -1.91 -5.24
C CYS A 230 10.58 -1.59 -6.60
N VAL A 231 11.92 -1.63 -6.68
CA VAL A 231 12.67 -1.50 -7.94
C VAL A 231 12.32 -2.62 -8.91
N ARG A 232 12.31 -3.88 -8.44
CA ARG A 232 11.96 -5.03 -9.29
C ARG A 232 10.55 -4.88 -9.87
N GLU A 233 9.58 -4.51 -9.03
CA GLU A 233 8.19 -4.33 -9.46
C GLU A 233 8.04 -3.28 -10.57
N ALA A 234 8.70 -2.13 -10.42
CA ALA A 234 8.66 -1.08 -11.43
C ALA A 234 9.38 -1.47 -12.74
N LEU A 235 10.51 -2.19 -12.65
CA LEU A 235 11.21 -2.65 -13.84
C LEU A 235 10.43 -3.70 -14.63
N VAL A 236 9.78 -4.64 -13.94
CA VAL A 236 8.96 -5.66 -14.58
C VAL A 236 7.72 -5.06 -15.27
N THR A 237 7.09 -4.08 -14.63
CA THR A 237 5.88 -3.42 -15.15
C THR A 237 6.17 -2.29 -16.14
N GLY A 238 7.43 -1.91 -16.32
CA GLY A 238 7.83 -0.82 -17.21
C GLY A 238 7.68 0.59 -16.63
N GLU A 239 7.39 0.72 -15.33
CA GLU A 239 7.12 2.01 -14.68
C GLU A 239 8.40 2.76 -14.25
N VAL A 240 9.20 3.11 -15.24
CA VAL A 240 10.54 3.70 -15.05
C VAL A 240 10.53 5.16 -14.61
N GLU A 241 9.43 5.87 -14.87
CA GLU A 241 9.32 7.27 -14.53
C GLU A 241 9.18 7.45 -13.01
N SER A 242 8.18 6.81 -12.41
CA SER A 242 8.02 6.80 -10.96
C SER A 242 9.20 6.12 -10.26
N LEU A 243 9.84 5.12 -10.86
CA LEU A 243 11.07 4.52 -10.33
C LEU A 243 12.18 5.56 -10.17
N LEU A 244 12.43 6.38 -11.20
CA LEU A 244 13.44 7.43 -11.14
C LEU A 244 13.13 8.45 -10.03
N VAL A 245 11.86 8.87 -9.92
CA VAL A 245 11.41 9.80 -8.86
C VAL A 245 11.60 9.19 -7.47
N MET A 246 11.22 7.92 -7.29
CA MET A 246 11.40 7.20 -6.03
C MET A 246 12.88 7.08 -5.66
N CYS A 247 13.76 6.74 -6.62
CA CYS A 247 15.21 6.68 -6.40
C CYS A 247 15.79 8.04 -5.98
N ALA A 248 15.40 9.11 -6.67
CA ALA A 248 15.84 10.46 -6.36
C ALA A 248 15.41 10.88 -4.94
N ALA A 249 14.14 10.65 -4.58
CA ALA A 249 13.61 10.96 -3.26
C ALA A 249 14.25 10.12 -2.15
N ALA A 250 14.60 8.85 -2.44
CA ALA A 250 15.30 7.97 -1.50
C ALA A 250 16.81 8.26 -1.38
N GLY A 251 17.36 9.19 -2.17
CA GLY A 251 18.80 9.43 -2.25
C GLY A 251 19.60 8.22 -2.77
N LYS A 252 18.97 7.34 -3.56
CA LYS A 252 19.57 6.11 -4.10
C LYS A 252 20.01 6.33 -5.56
N PRO A 253 21.21 5.88 -5.95
CA PRO A 253 21.66 6.01 -7.32
C PRO A 253 20.86 5.09 -8.25
N VAL A 254 20.63 5.55 -9.49
CA VAL A 254 20.07 4.74 -10.57
C VAL A 254 21.22 4.02 -11.30
N ASP A 255 21.51 2.79 -10.85
CA ASP A 255 22.39 1.85 -11.56
C ASP A 255 21.53 0.87 -12.36
N VAL A 256 21.22 1.23 -13.61
CA VAL A 256 20.31 0.44 -14.46
C VAL A 256 20.79 -1.00 -14.63
N GLU A 257 22.10 -1.22 -14.78
CA GLU A 257 22.62 -2.58 -14.98
C GLU A 257 22.51 -3.40 -13.68
N GLY A 258 22.89 -2.81 -12.54
CA GLY A 258 22.72 -3.44 -11.22
C GLY A 258 21.27 -3.74 -10.88
N MET A 259 20.35 -2.83 -11.19
CA MET A 259 18.91 -3.02 -10.97
C MET A 259 18.31 -4.10 -11.88
N CYS A 260 18.70 -4.16 -13.17
CA CYS A 260 18.26 -5.24 -14.05
C CYS A 260 18.82 -6.61 -13.60
N MET A 261 20.09 -6.67 -13.20
CA MET A 261 20.71 -7.90 -12.68
C MET A 261 19.99 -8.41 -11.43
N MET A 262 19.51 -7.52 -10.56
CA MET A 262 18.70 -7.88 -9.39
C MET A 262 17.37 -8.54 -9.77
N VAL A 263 16.72 -8.10 -10.86
CA VAL A 263 15.50 -8.75 -11.37
C VAL A 263 15.83 -10.16 -11.88
N SER A 264 16.89 -10.30 -12.68
CA SER A 264 17.32 -11.60 -13.22
C SER A 264 17.68 -12.59 -12.10
N LEU A 265 18.46 -12.15 -11.11
CA LEU A 265 18.83 -12.99 -9.97
C LEU A 265 17.61 -13.44 -9.15
N ALA A 266 16.61 -12.57 -8.96
CA ALA A 266 15.38 -12.94 -8.29
C ALA A 266 14.58 -13.99 -9.08
N GLY A 267 14.55 -13.87 -10.41
CA GLY A 267 13.97 -14.87 -11.30
C GLY A 267 14.67 -16.22 -11.21
N GLU A 268 16.01 -16.23 -11.23
CA GLU A 268 16.82 -17.45 -11.07
C GLU A 268 16.61 -18.12 -9.71
N GLN A 269 16.54 -17.33 -8.63
CA GLN A 269 16.26 -17.83 -7.28
C GLN A 269 14.87 -18.47 -7.19
N LEU A 270 13.87 -17.86 -7.83
CA LEU A 270 12.52 -18.41 -7.88
C LEU A 270 12.46 -19.70 -8.72
N TRP A 271 13.10 -19.72 -9.89
CA TRP A 271 13.23 -20.93 -10.70
C TRP A 271 13.88 -22.06 -9.91
N SER A 272 15.03 -21.80 -9.28
CA SER A 272 15.72 -22.80 -8.45
C SER A 272 14.85 -23.29 -7.30
N TYR A 273 14.07 -22.40 -6.66
CA TYR A 273 13.12 -22.81 -5.62
C TYR A 273 12.01 -23.71 -6.16
N LEU A 274 11.42 -23.38 -7.31
CA LEU A 274 10.37 -24.19 -7.94
C LEU A 274 10.90 -25.56 -8.38
N ASP A 275 12.08 -25.61 -9.00
CA ASP A 275 12.74 -26.86 -9.39
C ASP A 275 12.97 -27.76 -8.16
N THR A 276 13.47 -27.19 -7.06
CA THR A 276 13.63 -27.96 -5.82
C THR A 276 12.29 -28.35 -5.20
N MET A 277 11.22 -27.56 -5.34
CA MET A 277 9.89 -27.95 -4.88
C MET A 277 9.30 -29.12 -5.67
N GLU A 278 9.51 -29.20 -6.98
CA GLU A 278 9.12 -30.35 -7.80
C GLU A 278 9.83 -31.62 -7.34
N ASP A 279 11.13 -31.53 -7.07
CA ASP A 279 11.91 -32.63 -6.48
C ASP A 279 11.39 -33.04 -5.09
N TRP A 280 10.97 -32.10 -4.25
CA TRP A 280 10.40 -32.39 -2.93
C TRP A 280 8.98 -32.99 -3.02
N LEU A 281 8.16 -32.53 -3.97
CA LEU A 281 6.83 -33.07 -4.25
C LEU A 281 6.90 -34.52 -4.76
N ALA A 282 7.93 -34.83 -5.55
CA ALA A 282 8.18 -36.18 -6.05
C ALA A 282 8.72 -37.13 -4.96
N ASN A 283 9.51 -36.63 -4.02
CA ASN A 283 10.28 -37.47 -3.09
C ASN A 283 9.70 -37.59 -1.66
N ASP A 284 9.02 -36.58 -1.11
CA ASP A 284 8.35 -36.70 0.21
C ASP A 284 7.17 -35.71 0.39
N PRO A 285 6.00 -35.97 -0.23
CA PRO A 285 4.86 -35.08 -0.17
C PRO A 285 4.25 -35.04 1.23
N ASN A 286 3.87 -33.85 1.71
CA ASN A 286 3.23 -33.70 3.03
C ASN A 286 1.78 -34.26 3.03
N PRO A 287 1.16 -34.50 4.20
CA PRO A 287 -0.16 -35.14 4.28
C PRO A 287 -1.28 -34.40 3.54
N GLN A 288 -1.23 -33.07 3.50
CA GLN A 288 -2.22 -32.24 2.77
C GLN A 288 -2.00 -32.26 1.25
N GLN A 289 -0.76 -32.50 0.80
CA GLN A 289 -0.39 -32.68 -0.61
C GLN A 289 -0.73 -34.09 -1.09
N ARG A 290 -0.51 -35.13 -0.25
CA ARG A 290 -0.96 -36.51 -0.53
C ARG A 290 -2.47 -36.59 -0.74
N ALA A 291 -3.25 -35.88 0.07
CA ALA A 291 -4.71 -35.81 -0.07
C ALA A 291 -5.17 -35.20 -1.41
N ARG A 292 -4.46 -34.18 -1.92
CA ARG A 292 -4.76 -33.57 -3.23
C ARG A 292 -4.37 -34.47 -4.41
N MET A 293 -3.25 -35.18 -4.31
CA MET A 293 -2.82 -36.11 -5.37
C MET A 293 -3.72 -37.36 -5.46
N GLN A 294 -4.24 -37.84 -4.33
CA GLN A 294 -5.22 -38.94 -4.31
C GLN A 294 -6.56 -38.56 -4.95
N GLY A 295 -6.99 -37.30 -4.79
CA GLY A 295 -8.17 -36.77 -5.47
C GLY A 295 -8.02 -36.66 -7.00
N PHE A 296 -6.81 -36.39 -7.49
CA PHE A 296 -6.52 -36.27 -8.92
C PHE A 296 -6.41 -37.64 -9.62
N ASN A 297 -5.80 -38.64 -8.97
CA ASN A 297 -5.69 -39.99 -9.54
C ASN A 297 -7.00 -40.79 -9.52
N ALA A 298 -7.93 -40.48 -8.60
CA ALA A 298 -9.24 -41.12 -8.54
C ALA A 298 -10.15 -40.76 -9.75
N GLN A 299 -9.92 -39.63 -10.43
CA GLN A 299 -10.68 -39.23 -11.62
C GLN A 299 -10.17 -39.84 -12.94
N HIS A 300 -9.07 -40.60 -12.92
CA HIS A 300 -8.47 -41.18 -14.14
C HIS A 300 -8.38 -42.72 -14.15
N GLN A 301 -9.06 -43.42 -13.24
CA GLN A 301 -8.97 -44.89 -13.16
C GLN A 301 -10.29 -45.66 -13.00
N GLU A 302 -11.43 -45.11 -13.44
CA GLU A 302 -12.66 -45.90 -13.60
C GLU A 302 -13.29 -45.71 -15.00
N GLU A 303 -12.79 -46.45 -15.98
CA GLU A 303 -13.64 -47.01 -17.04
C GLU A 303 -13.37 -48.52 -17.10
N PRO A 304 -14.38 -49.34 -16.80
CA PRO A 304 -14.78 -50.34 -17.78
C PRO A 304 -16.30 -50.37 -18.05
N GLN A 305 -16.59 -50.70 -19.30
CA GLN A 305 -17.89 -50.89 -19.97
C GLN A 305 -18.86 -51.84 -19.27
N ALA A 306 -20.17 -51.53 -19.27
CA ALA A 306 -21.29 -52.46 -19.56
C ALA A 306 -22.65 -51.74 -19.62
N GLN A 307 -23.61 -52.37 -20.32
CA GLN A 307 -24.85 -51.87 -20.92
C GLN A 307 -26.06 -51.68 -19.97
N ASP A 308 -26.98 -50.80 -20.41
CA ASP A 308 -28.46 -50.82 -20.33
C ASP A 308 -29.18 -51.29 -19.05
N GLN A 309 -29.80 -50.35 -18.32
CA GLN A 309 -31.26 -50.16 -18.16
C GLN A 309 -31.62 -49.38 -16.87
N ASP A 310 -32.61 -48.50 -17.05
CA ASP A 310 -33.59 -47.99 -16.09
C ASP A 310 -33.28 -46.89 -15.05
N GLU A 311 -34.13 -45.87 -15.17
CA GLU A 311 -34.78 -45.02 -14.17
C GLU A 311 -33.99 -43.93 -13.41
N ASP A 312 -34.33 -42.70 -13.80
CA ASP A 312 -34.75 -41.59 -12.92
C ASP A 312 -34.45 -41.76 -11.43
N LEU A 313 -33.40 -41.10 -10.96
CA LEU A 313 -33.28 -40.36 -9.68
C LEU A 313 -31.80 -40.04 -9.45
N ASN A 314 -31.33 -38.86 -9.89
CA ASN A 314 -30.24 -38.07 -9.30
C ASN A 314 -29.66 -37.00 -10.26
N ARG A 315 -30.52 -36.22 -10.91
CA ARG A 315 -30.12 -35.08 -11.74
C ARG A 315 -29.77 -33.80 -10.93
N ALA A 316 -29.27 -33.94 -9.70
CA ALA A 316 -29.10 -32.81 -8.78
C ALA A 316 -27.77 -32.74 -8.03
N GLN A 317 -26.72 -33.47 -8.44
CA GLN A 317 -25.48 -33.53 -7.62
C GLN A 317 -24.14 -33.64 -8.36
N ASN A 318 -24.07 -33.26 -9.64
CA ASN A 318 -22.80 -33.28 -10.40
C ASN A 318 -22.24 -31.90 -10.81
N ASP A 319 -22.77 -30.79 -10.30
CA ASP A 319 -22.25 -29.43 -10.59
C ASP A 319 -21.40 -28.83 -9.47
N ALA A 320 -21.00 -29.62 -8.47
CA ALA A 320 -20.09 -29.17 -7.42
C ALA A 320 -18.69 -29.79 -7.64
N TYR A 321 -17.67 -28.93 -7.66
CA TYR A 321 -16.23 -29.24 -7.72
C TYR A 321 -15.58 -29.34 -9.11
N ASN A 322 -15.90 -28.41 -10.01
CA ASN A 322 -14.83 -27.77 -10.79
C ASN A 322 -14.42 -26.49 -10.06
N ILE A 323 -13.53 -26.63 -9.06
CA ILE A 323 -12.78 -25.47 -8.56
C ILE A 323 -11.70 -25.24 -9.61
N PRO A 324 -11.77 -24.19 -10.46
CA PRO A 324 -10.64 -23.86 -11.32
C PRO A 324 -9.45 -23.62 -10.39
N SER A 325 -8.38 -24.37 -10.58
CA SER A 325 -7.11 -24.09 -9.91
C SER A 325 -6.77 -22.63 -10.20
N SER A 326 -6.92 -21.75 -9.21
CA SER A 326 -6.46 -20.38 -9.36
C SER A 326 -5.01 -20.47 -9.81
N PRO A 327 -4.60 -19.80 -10.91
CA PRO A 327 -3.21 -19.75 -11.28
C PRO A 327 -2.40 -19.24 -10.07
N PRO A 328 -1.13 -19.66 -9.95
CA PRO A 328 -0.28 -19.17 -8.88
C PRO A 328 -0.29 -17.63 -8.90
N PRO A 329 -0.22 -16.98 -7.73
CA PRO A 329 -0.08 -15.54 -7.66
C PRO A 329 1.00 -15.05 -8.63
N GLU A 330 0.75 -13.95 -9.34
CA GLU A 330 1.60 -13.49 -10.45
C GLU A 330 3.09 -13.35 -10.04
N TRP A 331 3.36 -12.93 -8.81
CA TRP A 331 4.71 -12.79 -8.24
C TRP A 331 5.49 -14.12 -8.09
N LEU A 332 4.82 -15.27 -8.22
CA LEU A 332 5.40 -16.63 -8.27
C LEU A 332 5.59 -17.15 -9.70
N LEU A 333 5.30 -16.35 -10.73
CA LEU A 333 5.56 -16.72 -12.12
C LEU A 333 6.99 -16.29 -12.48
N PRO A 334 7.90 -17.22 -12.81
CA PRO A 334 9.26 -16.83 -13.17
C PRO A 334 9.34 -16.00 -14.46
N SER A 335 8.38 -16.18 -15.37
CA SER A 335 8.23 -15.37 -16.59
C SER A 335 7.99 -13.89 -16.32
N ARG A 336 7.55 -13.53 -15.11
CA ARG A 336 7.41 -12.15 -14.65
C ARG A 336 8.77 -11.46 -14.45
N TYR A 337 9.85 -12.19 -14.17
CA TYR A 337 11.16 -11.61 -13.88
C TYR A 337 11.98 -11.35 -15.15
N ASN A 338 11.34 -10.70 -16.13
CA ASN A 338 11.99 -10.21 -17.32
C ASN A 338 11.83 -8.70 -17.40
N VAL A 339 12.90 -8.00 -17.78
CA VAL A 339 12.86 -6.54 -18.01
C VAL A 339 12.84 -6.30 -19.50
N GLU A 340 11.76 -5.70 -19.98
CA GLU A 340 11.64 -5.37 -21.40
C GLU A 340 12.80 -4.47 -21.87
N PRO A 341 13.36 -4.69 -23.08
CA PRO A 341 14.48 -3.88 -23.59
C PRO A 341 14.14 -2.38 -23.65
N ASP A 342 12.89 -2.04 -23.98
CA ASP A 342 12.40 -0.66 -23.99
C ASP A 342 12.44 -0.02 -22.61
N THR A 343 12.00 -0.74 -21.56
CA THR A 343 12.08 -0.30 -20.17
C THR A 343 13.51 0.10 -19.80
N LYS A 344 14.49 -0.74 -20.12
CA LYS A 344 15.90 -0.48 -19.85
C LYS A 344 16.39 0.78 -20.56
N LEU A 345 16.03 0.96 -21.83
CA LEU A 345 16.41 2.14 -22.61
C LEU A 345 15.77 3.42 -22.05
N ARG A 346 14.47 3.38 -21.75
CA ARG A 346 13.73 4.51 -21.18
C ARG A 346 14.30 4.95 -19.84
N LEU A 347 14.61 4.02 -18.94
CA LEU A 347 15.23 4.37 -17.66
C LEU A 347 16.59 5.04 -17.85
N LYS A 348 17.44 4.53 -18.75
CA LYS A 348 18.74 5.16 -19.08
C LYS A 348 18.56 6.57 -19.63
N LEU A 349 17.60 6.78 -20.53
CA LEU A 349 17.32 8.09 -21.12
C LEU A 349 16.81 9.08 -20.07
N LEU A 350 15.83 8.67 -19.24
CA LEU A 350 15.28 9.51 -18.19
C LEU A 350 16.33 9.89 -17.14
N ASP A 351 17.14 8.92 -16.68
CA ASP A 351 18.24 9.18 -15.75
C ASP A 351 19.30 10.12 -16.36
N HIS A 352 19.64 9.94 -17.64
CA HIS A 352 20.56 10.84 -18.34
C HIS A 352 20.03 12.28 -18.39
N LEU A 353 18.76 12.47 -18.76
CA LEU A 353 18.13 13.78 -18.80
C LEU A 353 18.06 14.42 -17.40
N TYR A 354 17.68 13.64 -16.39
CA TYR A 354 17.63 14.08 -15.00
C TYR A 354 18.99 14.56 -14.50
N LYS A 355 20.07 13.81 -14.76
CA LYS A 355 21.45 14.21 -14.44
C LYS A 355 21.93 15.45 -15.21
N LYS A 356 21.26 15.82 -16.31
CA LYS A 356 21.49 17.06 -17.05
C LYS A 356 20.63 18.24 -16.55
N GLY A 357 19.87 18.05 -15.47
CA GLY A 357 19.04 19.07 -14.84
C GLY A 357 17.61 19.15 -15.37
N TRP A 358 17.16 18.16 -16.15
CA TRP A 358 15.77 18.10 -16.59
C TRP A 358 14.93 17.50 -15.47
N HIS A 359 14.21 18.36 -14.75
CA HIS A 359 13.34 17.96 -13.65
C HIS A 359 11.89 18.26 -13.99
N TRP A 360 11.21 17.32 -14.64
CA TRP A 360 9.84 17.49 -15.16
C TRP A 360 8.73 17.11 -14.14
N PHE A 361 9.12 16.82 -12.91
CA PHE A 361 8.24 16.37 -11.82
C PHE A 361 8.34 17.26 -10.55
N HIS A 362 8.91 18.46 -10.68
CA HIS A 362 8.99 19.48 -9.62
C HIS A 362 8.04 20.64 -9.88
#